data_AF-R7BJV9-F1
#
_entry.id   AF-R7BJV9-F1
#
_cell.length_a   1.000
_cell.length_b   1.000
_cell.length_c   1.000
_cell.angle_alpha   90.00
_cell.angle_beta   90.00
_cell.angle_gamma   90.00
#
_symmetry.space_group_name_H-M   'P 1'
#
loop_
_entity.id
_entity.type
_entity.pdbx_description
1 polymer ?
#
loop_
_entity_poly.entity_id
_entity_poly.type
_entity_poly.pdbx_seq_one_letter_code
_entity_poly.pdbx_strand_id
1 'polypeptide(L)'
;MAELSNIAAELSKGKNVETNLSGYAAGMNSLYGRMGYVKLALNLYTFAEVYGEDTKYTELVSDYASRLANAVANGIDGEAVDAESIAAALSQIDELREELITRMEVLTAFTDRFQIYEYVLNRIEYNYKECDINADYYDDKFEKDILNYIISDKDNSVVNMKIGQVVSQIPMRLSKNKFFELLHDAFTLYKGSETASVEDFVYMLRSVAMLHTPEQFDTAFEVLSERLRELDSFSYDDMSEEDYNDAAAILADATEYVVGVTDIFVLLMDAVNDAYMVLLTADDAIVDSTAKQHCLKIIDMALDAIYDRVLPTEDSFDSFVAIEGVQERLSTQLSADSYALDDVKSSYMEKAEELGLKETYEKLFKLERLSSGSSFMKLVEDKISNIIADEAYINSKCDELTQELTDFFSEHERPFNRAVMSGILGNLPVFFNNLEEIKKYIHVALGQCSDEAEQKSCMKIMLDMMSE
;
A
#
# COMPACT_ATOMS: atom_id res chain seq x y z
N MET A 1 -23.66 -7.50 -22.78
CA MET A 1 -23.03 -8.70 -22.17
C MET A 1 -22.40 -9.58 -23.23
N ALA A 2 -23.15 -10.25 -24.13
CA ALA A 2 -22.53 -11.21 -25.09
C ALA A 2 -21.64 -10.58 -26.19
N GLU A 3 -21.84 -9.30 -26.55
CA GLU A 3 -21.07 -8.67 -27.63
C GLU A 3 -19.65 -8.29 -27.19
N LEU A 4 -19.45 -7.67 -26.02
CA LEU A 4 -18.12 -7.27 -25.55
C LEU A 4 -17.22 -8.48 -25.30
N SER A 5 -17.72 -9.51 -24.63
CA SER A 5 -16.96 -10.74 -24.38
C SER A 5 -16.58 -11.47 -25.66
N ASN A 6 -17.41 -11.39 -26.70
CA ASN A 6 -17.07 -11.94 -28.01
C ASN A 6 -15.97 -11.12 -28.69
N ILE A 7 -16.07 -9.79 -28.66
CA ILE A 7 -15.04 -8.89 -29.20
C ILE A 7 -13.68 -9.14 -28.50
N ALA A 8 -13.66 -9.24 -27.17
CA ALA A 8 -12.47 -9.56 -26.38
C ALA A 8 -11.87 -10.94 -26.77
N ALA A 9 -12.73 -11.95 -26.94
CA ALA A 9 -12.32 -13.30 -27.33
C ALA A 9 -11.82 -13.39 -28.78
N GLU A 10 -12.24 -12.48 -29.66
CA GLU A 10 -11.69 -12.37 -31.02
C GLU A 10 -10.36 -11.64 -31.04
N LEU A 11 -10.21 -10.54 -30.28
CA LEU A 11 -8.95 -9.79 -30.16
C LEU A 11 -7.81 -10.65 -29.63
N SER A 12 -8.05 -11.42 -28.56
CA SER A 12 -7.06 -12.36 -28.00
C SER A 12 -6.65 -13.49 -28.94
N LYS A 13 -7.48 -13.78 -29.96
CA LYS A 13 -7.18 -14.76 -31.01
C LYS A 13 -6.62 -14.11 -32.27
N GLY A 14 -6.35 -12.80 -32.27
CA GLY A 14 -5.87 -12.05 -33.43
C GLY A 14 -6.89 -11.97 -34.58
N LYS A 15 -8.18 -12.05 -34.28
CA LYS A 15 -9.26 -12.02 -35.28
C LYS A 15 -9.92 -10.66 -35.35
N ASN A 16 -10.20 -10.21 -36.58
CA ASN A 16 -10.92 -8.97 -36.87
C ASN A 16 -10.38 -7.73 -36.12
N VAL A 17 -9.06 -7.69 -35.87
CA VAL A 17 -8.41 -6.72 -34.96
C VAL A 17 -8.82 -5.29 -35.29
N GLU A 18 -8.72 -4.87 -36.55
CA GLU A 18 -9.04 -3.50 -36.95
C GLU A 18 -10.48 -3.10 -36.63
N THR A 19 -11.44 -4.01 -36.87
CA THR A 19 -12.86 -3.79 -36.62
C THR A 19 -13.19 -3.83 -35.12
N ASN A 20 -12.50 -4.70 -34.38
CA ASN A 20 -12.82 -5.00 -32.99
C ASN A 20 -12.19 -4.01 -32.00
N LEU A 21 -11.08 -3.34 -32.33
CA LEU A 21 -10.43 -2.37 -31.45
C LEU A 21 -11.39 -1.24 -31.04
N SER A 22 -12.09 -0.62 -32.00
CA SER A 22 -13.04 0.46 -31.69
C SER A 22 -14.23 -0.02 -30.84
N GLY A 23 -14.79 -1.19 -31.17
CA GLY A 23 -15.92 -1.77 -30.42
C GLY A 23 -15.53 -2.18 -29.00
N TYR A 24 -14.33 -2.74 -28.82
CA TYR A 24 -13.79 -3.08 -27.51
C TYR A 24 -13.57 -1.84 -26.67
N ALA A 25 -12.91 -0.81 -27.23
CA ALA A 25 -12.64 0.44 -26.54
C ALA A 25 -13.93 1.12 -26.03
N ALA A 26 -14.96 1.21 -26.88
CA ALA A 26 -16.25 1.77 -26.51
C ALA A 26 -16.95 0.93 -25.41
N GLY A 27 -16.91 -0.40 -25.53
CA GLY A 27 -17.52 -1.30 -24.56
C GLY A 27 -16.84 -1.25 -23.19
N MET A 28 -15.50 -1.23 -23.16
CA MET A 28 -14.73 -1.09 -21.92
C MET A 28 -14.93 0.29 -21.29
N ASN A 29 -14.95 1.37 -22.09
CA ASN A 29 -15.17 2.71 -21.57
C ASN A 29 -16.56 2.84 -20.91
N SER A 30 -17.60 2.28 -21.53
CA SER A 30 -18.94 2.19 -20.94
C SER A 30 -18.95 1.36 -19.64
N LEU A 31 -18.22 0.25 -19.60
CA LEU A 31 -18.14 -0.62 -18.42
C LEU A 31 -17.43 0.08 -17.25
N TYR A 32 -16.29 0.72 -17.50
CA TYR A 32 -15.58 1.52 -16.51
C TYR A 32 -16.39 2.71 -16.01
N GLY A 33 -17.09 3.43 -16.90
CA GLY A 33 -17.92 4.56 -16.49
C GLY A 33 -19.09 4.14 -15.59
N ARG A 34 -19.77 3.03 -15.94
CA ARG A 34 -20.83 2.46 -15.08
C ARG A 34 -20.30 2.00 -13.72
N MET A 35 -19.10 1.41 -13.69
CA MET A 35 -18.44 1.04 -12.45
C MET A 35 -18.08 2.27 -11.60
N GLY A 36 -17.48 3.29 -12.23
CA GLY A 36 -17.08 4.54 -11.59
C GLY A 36 -18.25 5.24 -10.91
N TYR A 37 -19.42 5.33 -11.55
CA TYR A 37 -20.60 5.92 -10.91
C TYR A 37 -21.07 5.16 -9.66
N VAL A 38 -21.07 3.83 -9.70
CA VAL A 38 -21.48 3.01 -8.56
C VAL A 38 -20.48 3.13 -7.42
N LYS A 39 -19.18 3.01 -7.72
CA LYS A 39 -18.14 3.14 -6.70
C LYS A 39 -18.11 4.55 -6.10
N LEU A 40 -18.16 5.59 -6.94
CA LEU A 40 -18.18 6.99 -6.47
C LEU A 40 -19.37 7.24 -5.56
N ALA A 41 -20.57 6.77 -5.91
CA ALA A 41 -21.75 6.94 -5.06
C ALA A 41 -21.55 6.32 -3.67
N LEU A 42 -20.99 5.11 -3.60
CA LEU A 42 -20.76 4.41 -2.33
C LEU A 42 -19.61 5.04 -1.53
N ASN A 43 -18.45 5.22 -2.16
CA ASN A 43 -17.23 5.68 -1.49
C ASN A 43 -17.31 7.17 -1.12
N LEU A 44 -17.91 8.03 -1.94
CA LEU A 44 -18.14 9.43 -1.59
C LEU A 44 -19.12 9.56 -0.43
N TYR A 45 -20.17 8.74 -0.39
CA TYR A 45 -21.11 8.71 0.73
C TYR A 45 -20.41 8.27 2.02
N THR A 46 -19.65 7.17 1.99
CA THR A 46 -18.90 6.69 3.17
C THR A 46 -17.88 7.73 3.63
N PHE A 47 -17.17 8.37 2.71
CA PHE A 47 -16.28 9.48 3.05
C PHE A 47 -17.04 10.65 3.69
N ALA A 48 -18.17 11.07 3.11
CA ALA A 48 -19.00 12.17 3.63
C ALA A 48 -19.55 11.87 5.03
N GLU A 49 -19.94 10.62 5.31
CA GLU A 49 -20.36 10.17 6.63
C GLU A 49 -19.25 10.34 7.67
N VAL A 50 -18.07 9.77 7.42
CA VAL A 50 -16.91 9.89 8.31
C VAL A 50 -16.44 11.34 8.46
N TYR A 51 -16.46 12.11 7.37
CA TYR A 51 -16.12 13.53 7.38
C TYR A 51 -17.11 14.35 8.23
N GLY A 52 -18.41 14.04 8.12
CA GLY A 52 -19.51 14.67 8.86
C GLY A 52 -19.56 14.32 10.36
N GLU A 53 -18.93 13.22 10.79
CA GLU A 53 -18.76 12.89 12.23
C GLU A 53 -17.85 13.87 12.99
N ASP A 54 -17.11 14.71 12.25
CA ASP A 54 -16.26 15.77 12.80
C ASP A 54 -15.21 15.26 13.80
N THR A 55 -14.41 14.29 13.36
CA THR A 55 -13.31 13.73 14.15
C THR A 55 -12.14 14.71 14.27
N LYS A 56 -11.17 14.40 15.16
CA LYS A 56 -9.90 15.16 15.28
C LYS A 56 -9.08 15.23 13.97
N TYR A 57 -9.37 14.39 12.99
CA TYR A 57 -8.66 14.32 11.71
C TYR A 57 -9.38 15.03 10.57
N THR A 58 -10.65 15.39 10.74
CA THR A 58 -11.48 16.01 9.70
C THR A 58 -10.89 17.33 9.19
N GLU A 59 -10.28 18.13 10.06
CA GLU A 59 -9.62 19.38 9.66
C GLU A 59 -8.42 19.15 8.71
N LEU A 60 -7.70 18.03 8.85
CA LEU A 60 -6.55 17.70 7.99
C LEU A 60 -6.95 17.49 6.53
N VAL A 61 -8.20 17.05 6.30
CA VAL A 61 -8.70 16.72 4.97
C VAL A 61 -9.71 17.73 4.43
N SER A 62 -10.00 18.82 5.16
CA SER A 62 -11.08 19.75 4.80
C SER A 62 -10.87 20.46 3.45
N ASP A 63 -9.63 20.88 3.16
CA ASP A 63 -9.29 21.46 1.85
C ASP A 63 -9.48 20.42 0.72
N TYR A 64 -8.99 19.20 0.94
CA TYR A 64 -9.10 18.10 -0.02
C TYR A 64 -10.55 17.71 -0.26
N ALA A 65 -11.37 17.62 0.79
CA ALA A 65 -12.80 17.33 0.71
C ALA A 65 -13.52 18.39 -0.13
N SER A 66 -13.23 19.67 0.12
CA SER A 66 -13.79 20.78 -0.62
C SER A 66 -13.37 20.75 -2.09
N ARG A 67 -12.10 20.44 -2.39
CA ARG A 67 -11.60 20.32 -3.76
C ARG A 67 -12.23 19.13 -4.51
N LEU A 68 -12.35 17.98 -3.85
CA LEU A 68 -13.06 16.81 -4.39
C LEU A 68 -14.52 17.17 -4.70
N ALA A 69 -15.25 17.74 -3.74
CA ALA A 69 -16.65 18.10 -3.90
C ALA A 69 -16.85 19.09 -5.07
N ASN A 70 -15.99 20.09 -5.18
CA ASN A 70 -16.02 21.05 -6.29
C ASN A 70 -15.72 20.38 -7.64
N ALA A 71 -14.73 19.49 -7.71
CA ALA A 71 -14.39 18.79 -8.95
C ALA A 71 -15.54 17.86 -9.40
N VAL A 72 -16.17 17.15 -8.45
CA VAL A 72 -17.36 16.33 -8.70
C VAL A 72 -18.52 17.21 -9.16
N ALA A 73 -18.87 18.28 -8.44
CA ALA A 73 -19.98 19.15 -8.81
C ALA A 73 -19.80 19.82 -10.18
N ASN A 74 -18.58 20.25 -10.52
CA ASN A 74 -18.30 20.92 -11.79
C ASN A 74 -18.18 19.95 -12.97
N GLY A 75 -17.73 18.71 -12.72
CA GLY A 75 -17.49 17.72 -13.77
C GLY A 75 -18.57 16.65 -13.89
N ILE A 76 -19.49 16.56 -12.92
CA ILE A 76 -20.48 15.50 -12.77
C ILE A 76 -21.83 16.08 -12.31
N ASP A 77 -22.58 16.76 -13.20
CA ASP A 77 -24.03 16.96 -12.94
C ASP A 77 -24.88 17.33 -14.18
N GLY A 78 -26.08 16.74 -14.24
CA GLY A 78 -27.39 17.36 -14.56
C GLY A 78 -27.76 17.78 -15.98
N GLU A 79 -26.99 18.69 -16.57
CA GLU A 79 -27.17 19.22 -17.92
C GLU A 79 -25.80 19.18 -18.61
N ALA A 80 -25.72 19.28 -19.93
CA ALA A 80 -24.48 19.03 -20.67
C ALA A 80 -23.30 19.86 -20.13
N VAL A 81 -22.47 19.24 -19.27
CA VAL A 81 -21.20 19.78 -18.78
C VAL A 81 -20.32 19.94 -19.99
N ASP A 82 -19.78 21.13 -20.20
CA ASP A 82 -18.91 21.38 -21.34
C ASP A 82 -17.53 20.72 -21.14
N ALA A 83 -16.82 20.49 -22.24
CA ALA A 83 -15.52 19.82 -22.22
C ALA A 83 -14.45 20.60 -21.44
N GLU A 84 -14.58 21.93 -21.31
CA GLU A 84 -13.64 22.75 -20.55
C GLU A 84 -13.81 22.51 -19.04
N SER A 85 -15.06 22.41 -18.57
CA SER A 85 -15.40 22.07 -17.19
C SER A 85 -14.93 20.66 -16.81
N ILE A 86 -15.10 19.66 -17.69
CA ILE A 86 -14.58 18.29 -17.48
C ILE A 86 -13.05 18.29 -17.42
N ALA A 87 -12.37 19.00 -18.34
CA ALA A 87 -10.92 19.09 -18.34
C ALA A 87 -10.37 19.77 -17.08
N ALA A 88 -11.03 20.82 -16.60
CA ALA A 88 -10.67 21.49 -15.34
C ALA A 88 -10.85 20.57 -14.13
N ALA A 89 -11.99 19.85 -14.06
CA ALA A 89 -12.24 18.86 -13.01
C ALA A 89 -11.21 17.72 -13.03
N LEU A 90 -10.84 17.21 -14.21
CA LEU A 90 -9.81 16.19 -14.37
C LEU A 90 -8.45 16.67 -13.85
N SER A 91 -8.05 17.91 -14.19
CA SER A 91 -6.79 18.50 -13.70
C SER A 91 -6.80 18.61 -12.18
N GLN A 92 -7.91 19.07 -11.60
CA GLN A 92 -8.05 19.22 -10.15
C GLN A 92 -8.00 17.87 -9.42
N ILE A 93 -8.64 16.84 -9.97
CA ILE A 93 -8.60 15.48 -9.43
C ILE A 93 -7.20 14.87 -9.54
N ASP A 94 -6.50 15.07 -10.66
CA ASP A 94 -5.12 14.59 -10.85
C ASP A 94 -4.15 15.23 -9.83
N GLU A 95 -4.22 16.56 -9.66
CA GLU A 95 -3.43 17.30 -8.66
C GLU A 95 -3.73 16.82 -7.23
N LEU A 96 -5.02 16.72 -6.89
CA LEU A 96 -5.45 16.25 -5.57
C LEU A 96 -4.93 14.85 -5.27
N ARG A 97 -4.98 13.97 -6.26
CA ARG A 97 -4.50 12.59 -6.14
C ARG A 97 -3.00 12.51 -5.87
N GLU A 98 -2.18 13.28 -6.59
CA GLU A 98 -0.72 13.30 -6.39
C GLU A 98 -0.33 13.92 -5.04
N GLU A 99 -1.05 14.94 -4.58
CA GLU A 99 -0.88 15.48 -3.24
C GLU A 99 -1.18 14.42 -2.15
N LEU A 100 -2.28 13.67 -2.28
CA LEU A 100 -2.63 12.60 -1.35
C LEU A 100 -1.60 11.46 -1.33
N ILE A 101 -1.06 11.08 -2.49
CA ILE A 101 0.05 10.11 -2.58
C ILE A 101 1.27 10.60 -1.81
N THR A 102 1.66 11.85 -2.01
CA THR A 102 2.81 12.46 -1.32
C THR A 102 2.62 12.45 0.19
N ARG A 103 1.40 12.75 0.68
CA ARG A 103 1.06 12.68 2.10
C ARG A 103 1.11 11.26 2.64
N MET A 104 0.60 10.29 1.88
CA MET A 104 0.63 8.87 2.26
C MET A 104 2.06 8.33 2.32
N GLU A 105 2.95 8.79 1.44
CA GLU A 105 4.37 8.44 1.51
C GLU A 105 5.02 8.92 2.83
N VAL A 106 4.69 10.14 3.27
CA VAL A 106 5.16 10.65 4.58
C VAL A 106 4.59 9.82 5.75
N LEU A 107 3.30 9.48 5.73
CA LEU A 107 2.69 8.62 6.75
C LEU A 107 3.37 7.25 6.79
N THR A 108 3.61 6.63 5.63
CA THR A 108 4.32 5.35 5.51
C THR A 108 5.72 5.44 6.12
N ALA A 109 6.45 6.52 5.85
CA ALA A 109 7.78 6.75 6.41
C ALA A 109 7.79 6.94 7.94
N PHE A 110 6.70 7.48 8.53
CA PHE A 110 6.52 7.50 9.98
C PHE A 110 6.18 6.12 10.52
N THR A 111 5.28 5.38 9.87
CA THR A 111 4.92 4.00 10.25
C THR A 111 6.17 3.11 10.30
N ASP A 112 7.01 3.15 9.27
CA ASP A 112 8.23 2.35 9.20
C ASP A 112 9.20 2.68 10.34
N ARG A 113 9.33 3.95 10.71
CA ARG A 113 10.14 4.37 11.86
C ARG A 113 9.55 3.89 13.17
N PHE A 114 8.24 4.07 13.38
CA PHE A 114 7.55 3.63 14.59
C PHE A 114 7.61 2.11 14.79
N GLN A 115 7.60 1.32 13.72
CA GLN A 115 7.84 -0.12 13.80
C GLN A 115 9.24 -0.46 14.35
N ILE A 116 10.26 0.36 14.08
CA ILE A 116 11.59 0.17 14.68
C ILE A 116 11.58 0.49 16.17
N TYR A 117 10.93 1.58 16.60
CA TYR A 117 10.77 1.85 18.04
C TYR A 117 9.95 0.77 18.74
N GLU A 118 8.89 0.28 18.10
CA GLU A 118 8.07 -0.83 18.59
C GLU A 118 8.92 -2.08 18.79
N TYR A 119 9.74 -2.45 17.80
CA TYR A 119 10.69 -3.55 17.93
C TYR A 119 11.58 -3.35 19.16
N VAL A 120 12.18 -2.17 19.32
CA VAL A 120 13.11 -1.89 20.42
C VAL A 120 12.41 -1.97 21.78
N LEU A 121 11.26 -1.31 21.94
CA LEU A 121 10.49 -1.30 23.19
C LEU A 121 9.97 -2.68 23.55
N ASN A 122 9.51 -3.47 22.57
CA ASN A 122 9.05 -4.83 22.79
C ASN A 122 10.14 -5.70 23.44
N ARG A 123 11.42 -5.50 23.09
CA ARG A 123 12.54 -6.28 23.64
C ARG A 123 12.87 -5.90 25.09
N ILE A 124 12.41 -4.74 25.54
CA ILE A 124 12.60 -4.20 26.90
C ILE A 124 11.38 -4.47 27.78
N GLU A 125 10.18 -4.56 27.20
CA GLU A 125 8.87 -4.63 27.89
C GLU A 125 8.86 -5.54 29.14
N TYR A 126 9.40 -6.75 29.01
CA TYR A 126 9.35 -7.76 30.06
C TYR A 126 10.38 -7.60 31.18
N ASN A 127 11.15 -6.51 31.17
CA ASN A 127 11.84 -6.01 32.36
C ASN A 127 10.84 -5.40 33.36
N TYR A 128 9.71 -4.89 32.87
CA TYR A 128 8.72 -4.13 33.64
C TYR A 128 7.34 -4.80 33.69
N LYS A 129 7.04 -5.67 32.72
CA LYS A 129 5.78 -6.41 32.62
C LYS A 129 5.91 -7.87 33.04
N GLU A 130 4.88 -8.39 33.70
CA GLU A 130 4.79 -9.84 33.97
C GLU A 130 4.53 -10.63 32.67
N CYS A 131 5.20 -11.76 32.53
CA CYS A 131 4.99 -12.70 31.43
C CYS A 131 4.32 -13.98 31.95
N ASP A 132 3.24 -14.39 31.31
CA ASP A 132 2.51 -15.63 31.60
C ASP A 132 3.13 -16.86 30.94
N ILE A 133 4.11 -16.67 30.05
CA ILE A 133 4.83 -17.73 29.37
C ILE A 133 5.91 -18.29 30.31
N ASN A 134 5.88 -19.61 30.52
CA ASN A 134 6.91 -20.29 31.29
C ASN A 134 8.27 -20.20 30.57
N ALA A 135 9.32 -19.77 31.27
CA ALA A 135 10.68 -19.69 30.74
C ALA A 135 11.19 -21.03 30.18
N ASP A 136 10.76 -22.17 30.74
CA ASP A 136 11.11 -23.51 30.23
C ASP A 136 10.58 -23.77 28.80
N TYR A 137 9.71 -22.91 28.28
CA TYR A 137 9.22 -23.00 26.91
C TYR A 137 10.29 -22.61 25.88
N TYR A 138 11.18 -21.66 26.21
CA TYR A 138 12.07 -20.96 25.27
C TYR A 138 13.07 -21.86 24.53
N ASP A 139 13.39 -23.02 25.12
CA ASP A 139 14.36 -23.96 24.58
C ASP A 139 13.77 -24.80 23.40
N ASP A 140 14.05 -26.10 23.35
CA ASP A 140 13.70 -27.00 22.24
C ASP A 140 12.21 -26.97 21.84
N LYS A 141 11.32 -26.63 22.78
CA LYS A 141 9.88 -26.61 22.52
C LYS A 141 9.50 -25.40 21.66
N PHE A 142 9.98 -24.21 21.99
CA PHE A 142 9.73 -23.01 21.20
C PHE A 142 10.37 -23.10 19.81
N GLU A 143 11.63 -23.55 19.73
CA GLU A 143 12.30 -23.80 18.42
C GLU A 143 11.46 -24.72 17.53
N LYS A 144 10.94 -25.82 18.09
CA LYS A 144 10.12 -26.78 17.37
C LYS A 144 8.79 -26.17 16.89
N ASP A 145 8.16 -25.35 17.71
CA ASP A 145 6.88 -24.72 17.36
C ASP A 145 7.07 -23.68 16.23
N ILE A 146 8.17 -22.91 16.26
CA ILE A 146 8.56 -22.02 15.14
C ILE A 146 8.75 -22.84 13.84
N LEU A 147 9.50 -23.93 13.90
CA LEU A 147 9.72 -24.76 12.71
C LEU A 147 8.41 -25.34 12.18
N ASN A 148 7.52 -25.82 13.06
CA ASN A 148 6.22 -26.33 12.66
C ASN A 148 5.35 -25.25 12.01
N TYR A 149 5.39 -24.02 12.52
CA TYR A 149 4.67 -22.88 11.96
C TYR A 149 5.13 -22.56 10.53
N ILE A 150 6.44 -22.55 10.28
CA ILE A 150 7.00 -22.30 8.95
C ILE A 150 6.54 -23.37 7.95
N ILE A 151 6.58 -24.64 8.34
CA ILE A 151 6.28 -25.78 7.44
C ILE A 151 4.81 -26.22 7.46
N SER A 152 3.94 -25.51 8.19
CA SER A 152 2.51 -25.87 8.28
C SER A 152 1.80 -25.75 6.93
N ASP A 153 2.31 -24.87 6.08
CA ASP A 153 1.78 -24.58 4.75
C ASP A 153 2.53 -25.31 3.64
N LYS A 154 1.80 -25.58 2.55
CA LYS A 154 2.33 -26.26 1.37
C LYS A 154 2.74 -25.31 0.26
N ASP A 155 2.28 -24.06 0.32
CA ASP A 155 2.60 -23.03 -0.66
C ASP A 155 3.94 -22.39 -0.31
N ASN A 156 4.92 -22.51 -1.22
CA ASN A 156 6.26 -21.98 -1.00
C ASN A 156 6.29 -20.46 -0.81
N SER A 157 5.34 -19.72 -1.40
CA SER A 157 5.25 -18.27 -1.20
C SER A 157 4.86 -17.92 0.24
N VAL A 158 3.89 -18.65 0.81
CA VAL A 158 3.47 -18.51 2.21
C VAL A 158 4.58 -18.97 3.15
N VAL A 159 5.27 -20.06 2.83
CA VAL A 159 6.44 -20.53 3.61
C VAL A 159 7.53 -19.46 3.63
N ASN A 160 7.84 -18.84 2.49
CA ASN A 160 8.85 -17.78 2.40
C ASN A 160 8.46 -16.54 3.20
N MET A 161 7.20 -16.12 3.14
CA MET A 161 6.65 -15.05 3.97
C MET A 161 6.85 -15.35 5.46
N LYS A 162 6.49 -16.56 5.90
CA LYS A 162 6.66 -17.00 7.29
C LYS A 162 8.12 -17.04 7.72
N ILE A 163 9.04 -17.43 6.84
CA ILE A 163 10.49 -17.35 7.11
C ILE A 163 10.89 -15.90 7.37
N GLY A 164 10.50 -14.97 6.50
CA GLY A 164 10.80 -13.54 6.67
C GLY A 164 10.26 -12.99 7.98
N GLN A 165 9.00 -13.29 8.29
CA GLN A 165 8.35 -12.91 9.55
C GLN A 165 9.08 -13.46 10.79
N VAL A 166 9.45 -14.74 10.79
CA VAL A 166 10.22 -15.36 11.88
C VAL A 166 11.60 -14.69 12.03
N VAL A 167 12.32 -14.50 10.92
CA VAL A 167 13.65 -13.88 10.92
C VAL A 167 13.60 -12.45 11.47
N SER A 168 12.53 -11.70 11.18
CA SER A 168 12.30 -10.36 11.74
C SER A 168 12.05 -10.38 13.24
N GLN A 169 11.47 -11.44 13.81
CA GLN A 169 10.98 -11.42 15.20
C GLN A 169 11.84 -12.20 16.22
N ILE A 170 12.65 -13.16 15.77
CA ILE A 170 13.57 -13.86 16.67
C ILE A 170 14.78 -12.98 17.03
N PRO A 171 15.52 -13.27 18.12
CA PRO A 171 16.63 -12.43 18.57
C PRO A 171 17.70 -12.24 17.49
N MET A 172 18.10 -10.99 17.24
CA MET A 172 19.16 -10.73 16.27
C MET A 172 20.54 -11.04 16.88
N ARG A 173 21.14 -12.16 16.46
CA ARG A 173 22.45 -12.67 16.90
C ARG A 173 23.46 -12.91 15.78
N LEU A 174 23.27 -12.25 14.63
CA LEU A 174 24.26 -12.25 13.55
C LEU A 174 25.35 -11.19 13.79
N SER A 175 26.56 -11.49 13.31
CA SER A 175 27.62 -10.47 13.24
C SER A 175 27.34 -9.50 12.09
N LYS A 176 27.81 -8.25 12.20
CA LYS A 176 27.70 -7.25 11.11
C LYS A 176 28.28 -7.78 9.79
N ASN A 177 29.42 -8.46 9.84
CA ASN A 177 30.03 -9.07 8.64
C ASN A 177 29.11 -10.11 7.99
N LYS A 178 28.47 -10.98 8.79
CA LYS A 178 27.56 -11.99 8.22
C LYS A 178 26.30 -11.35 7.66
N PHE A 179 25.79 -10.31 8.31
CA PHE A 179 24.66 -9.54 7.80
C PHE A 179 24.97 -8.89 6.45
N PHE A 180 26.09 -8.18 6.30
CA PHE A 180 26.47 -7.58 5.01
C PHE A 180 26.77 -8.63 3.94
N GLU A 181 27.28 -9.80 4.30
CA GLU A 181 27.43 -10.92 3.36
C GLU A 181 26.06 -11.39 2.83
N LEU A 182 25.06 -11.56 3.70
CA LEU A 182 23.70 -11.93 3.29
C LEU A 182 23.03 -10.83 2.44
N LEU A 183 23.25 -9.56 2.79
CA LEU A 183 22.77 -8.42 2.01
C LEU A 183 23.36 -8.45 0.60
N HIS A 184 24.69 -8.57 0.48
CA HIS A 184 25.37 -8.65 -0.80
C HIS A 184 24.87 -9.85 -1.63
N ASP A 185 24.75 -11.03 -1.02
CA ASP A 185 24.22 -12.22 -1.70
C ASP A 185 22.81 -11.97 -2.26
N ALA A 186 21.93 -11.29 -1.52
CA ALA A 186 20.60 -10.93 -1.99
C ALA A 186 20.64 -9.99 -3.20
N PHE A 187 21.54 -8.99 -3.23
CA PHE A 187 21.71 -8.10 -4.38
C PHE A 187 22.14 -8.85 -5.65
N THR A 188 22.95 -9.91 -5.52
CA THR A 188 23.37 -10.70 -6.70
C THR A 188 22.22 -11.40 -7.41
N LEU A 189 21.09 -11.65 -6.74
CA LEU A 189 19.90 -12.26 -7.31
C LEU A 189 19.22 -11.36 -8.35
N TYR A 190 19.47 -10.05 -8.29
CA TYR A 190 18.90 -9.07 -9.23
C TYR A 190 19.77 -8.90 -10.50
N LYS A 191 20.87 -9.65 -10.64
CA LYS A 191 21.72 -9.59 -11.84
C LYS A 191 20.96 -9.99 -13.09
N GLY A 192 20.92 -9.08 -14.07
CA GLY A 192 20.17 -9.27 -15.31
C GLY A 192 18.70 -8.86 -15.23
N SER A 193 18.23 -8.33 -14.09
CA SER A 193 16.92 -7.67 -13.98
C SER A 193 16.97 -6.24 -14.54
N GLU A 194 15.82 -5.57 -14.61
CA GLU A 194 15.76 -4.15 -14.96
C GLU A 194 16.29 -3.29 -13.80
N THR A 195 16.96 -2.16 -14.11
CA THR A 195 17.46 -1.26 -13.06
C THR A 195 16.34 -0.76 -12.15
N ALA A 196 15.10 -0.61 -12.67
CA ALA A 196 13.94 -0.23 -11.88
C ALA A 196 13.65 -1.23 -10.75
N SER A 197 13.71 -2.53 -11.03
CA SER A 197 13.52 -3.57 -10.01
C SER A 197 14.59 -3.53 -8.91
N VAL A 198 15.81 -3.11 -9.26
CA VAL A 198 16.88 -2.90 -8.28
C VAL A 198 16.60 -1.67 -7.43
N GLU A 199 16.16 -0.56 -8.03
CA GLU A 199 15.79 0.65 -7.26
C GLU A 199 14.62 0.38 -6.32
N ASP A 200 13.59 -0.35 -6.76
CA ASP A 200 12.45 -0.73 -5.91
C ASP A 200 12.91 -1.58 -4.71
N PHE A 201 13.83 -2.52 -4.94
CA PHE A 201 14.42 -3.33 -3.87
C PHE A 201 15.23 -2.47 -2.88
N VAL A 202 16.08 -1.56 -3.39
CA VAL A 202 16.85 -0.63 -2.56
C VAL A 202 15.92 0.29 -1.76
N TYR A 203 14.89 0.84 -2.39
CA TYR A 203 13.89 1.69 -1.76
C TYR A 203 13.22 0.97 -0.58
N MET A 204 12.74 -0.26 -0.81
CA MET A 204 12.13 -1.08 0.22
C MET A 204 13.09 -1.29 1.41
N LEU A 205 14.35 -1.62 1.14
CA LEU A 205 15.36 -1.79 2.20
C LEU A 205 15.67 -0.49 2.95
N ARG A 206 15.69 0.65 2.28
CA ARG A 206 15.86 1.97 2.93
C ARG A 206 14.67 2.33 3.80
N SER A 207 13.45 2.00 3.37
CA SER A 207 12.21 2.24 4.12
C SER A 207 12.25 1.52 5.46
N VAL A 208 12.46 0.20 5.45
CA VAL A 208 12.51 -0.63 6.67
C VAL A 208 13.73 -0.35 7.56
N ALA A 209 14.71 0.41 7.08
CA ALA A 209 15.93 0.76 7.79
C ALA A 209 15.95 2.19 8.34
N MET A 210 14.82 2.92 8.26
CA MET A 210 14.73 4.36 8.61
C MET A 210 15.65 5.28 7.77
N LEU A 211 16.14 4.80 6.62
CA LEU A 211 17.03 5.56 5.75
C LEU A 211 16.27 6.41 4.71
N HIS A 212 15.02 6.06 4.42
CA HIS A 212 14.17 6.85 3.52
C HIS A 212 13.54 8.03 4.25
N THR A 213 13.73 9.24 3.73
CA THR A 213 13.10 10.47 4.23
C THR A 213 12.42 11.18 3.07
N PRO A 214 11.09 11.07 2.93
CA PRO A 214 10.36 11.72 1.85
C PRO A 214 10.37 13.24 1.98
N GLU A 215 10.02 13.94 0.90
CA GLU A 215 9.86 15.39 0.95
C GLU A 215 8.79 15.78 1.98
N GLN A 216 8.97 16.92 2.65
CA GLN A 216 8.06 17.46 3.65
C GLN A 216 7.89 16.60 4.93
N PHE A 217 8.72 15.58 5.15
CA PHE A 217 8.63 14.67 6.30
C PHE A 217 8.40 15.39 7.64
N ASP A 218 9.22 16.40 7.96
CA ASP A 218 9.16 17.15 9.22
C ASP A 218 7.98 18.14 9.34
N THR A 219 7.29 18.42 8.23
CA THR A 219 6.31 19.53 8.13
C THR A 219 4.91 19.08 7.73
N ALA A 220 4.79 17.91 7.09
CA ALA A 220 3.50 17.43 6.61
C ALA A 220 2.57 17.01 7.75
N PHE A 221 3.15 16.48 8.83
CA PHE A 221 2.46 16.08 10.06
C PHE A 221 3.30 16.47 11.27
N GLU A 222 3.16 17.72 11.74
CA GLU A 222 3.95 18.27 12.86
C GLU A 222 3.81 17.43 14.14
N VAL A 223 2.60 16.93 14.42
CA VAL A 223 2.32 16.06 15.59
C VAL A 223 3.19 14.80 15.57
N LEU A 224 3.30 14.12 14.43
CA LEU A 224 4.14 12.92 14.31
C LEU A 224 5.64 13.25 14.41
N SER A 225 6.04 14.41 13.85
CA SER A 225 7.41 14.91 13.95
C SER A 225 7.81 15.28 15.38
N GLU A 226 6.86 15.75 16.19
CA GLU A 226 7.04 15.97 17.63
C GLU A 226 7.22 14.65 18.38
N ARG A 227 6.32 13.68 18.15
CA ARG A 227 6.39 12.35 18.78
C ARG A 227 7.68 11.62 18.45
N LEU A 228 8.13 11.68 17.19
CA LEU A 228 9.40 11.09 16.79
C LEU A 228 10.59 11.72 17.53
N ARG A 229 10.62 13.05 17.64
CA ARG A 229 11.68 13.75 18.40
C ARG A 229 11.66 13.44 19.90
N GLU A 230 10.47 13.23 20.47
CA GLU A 230 10.33 12.78 21.85
C GLU A 230 10.91 11.37 22.01
N LEU A 231 10.58 10.44 21.11
CA LEU A 231 11.15 9.08 21.09
C LEU A 231 12.68 9.09 20.95
N ASP A 232 13.22 9.93 20.05
CA ASP A 232 14.67 10.10 19.85
C ASP A 232 15.42 10.60 21.09
N SER A 233 14.72 11.18 22.06
CA SER A 233 15.35 11.76 23.24
C SER A 233 15.67 10.75 24.34
N PHE A 234 15.09 9.54 24.27
CA PHE A 234 15.33 8.48 25.25
C PHE A 234 16.62 7.70 24.94
N SER A 235 17.20 7.09 25.98
CA SER A 235 18.21 6.04 25.82
C SER A 235 17.55 4.67 25.99
N TYR A 236 17.87 3.76 25.09
CA TYR A 236 17.27 2.43 24.97
C TYR A 236 18.23 1.31 25.39
N ASP A 237 19.54 1.58 25.54
CA ASP A 237 20.51 0.63 26.10
C ASP A 237 20.27 0.37 27.60
N ASP A 238 19.93 1.40 28.38
CA ASP A 238 19.72 1.35 29.83
C ASP A 238 18.44 2.11 30.26
N MET A 239 17.34 1.86 29.56
CA MET A 239 16.04 2.52 29.76
C MET A 239 15.43 2.21 31.13
N SER A 240 14.94 3.21 31.86
CA SER A 240 14.23 3.02 33.14
C SER A 240 12.75 2.60 32.95
N GLU A 241 12.08 2.15 34.02
CA GLU A 241 10.64 1.84 33.96
C GLU A 241 9.78 3.07 33.62
N GLU A 242 10.15 4.25 34.14
CA GLU A 242 9.46 5.51 33.86
C GLU A 242 9.63 5.89 32.39
N ASP A 243 10.87 5.91 31.89
CA ASP A 243 11.16 6.21 30.48
C ASP A 243 10.51 5.20 29.52
N TYR A 244 10.49 3.91 29.89
CA TYR A 244 9.82 2.88 29.10
C TYR A 244 8.31 3.16 28.98
N ASN A 245 7.65 3.44 30.10
CA ASN A 245 6.21 3.71 30.09
C ASN A 245 5.88 4.98 29.31
N ASP A 246 6.71 6.03 29.42
CA ASP A 246 6.54 7.27 28.67
C ASP A 246 6.76 7.05 27.16
N ALA A 247 7.84 6.38 26.77
CA ALA A 247 8.12 6.06 25.36
C ALA A 247 7.04 5.16 24.75
N ALA A 248 6.57 4.15 25.49
CA ALA A 248 5.48 3.28 25.04
C ALA A 248 4.15 4.04 24.86
N ALA A 249 3.85 4.99 25.76
CA ALA A 249 2.66 5.83 25.63
C ALA A 249 2.75 6.77 24.42
N ILE A 250 3.92 7.38 24.19
CA ILE A 250 4.19 8.24 23.02
C ILE A 250 4.02 7.45 21.72
N LEU A 251 4.60 6.24 21.66
CA LEU A 251 4.49 5.36 20.49
C LEU A 251 3.04 4.91 20.23
N ALA A 252 2.29 4.60 21.29
CA ALA A 252 0.88 4.23 21.18
C ALA A 252 0.02 5.40 20.65
N ASP A 253 0.22 6.62 21.16
CA ASP A 253 -0.45 7.84 20.67
C ASP A 253 -0.11 8.12 19.20
N ALA A 254 1.17 8.00 18.83
CA ALA A 254 1.63 8.18 17.46
C ALA A 254 1.04 7.13 16.50
N THR A 255 0.99 5.87 16.92
CA THR A 255 0.39 4.78 16.14
C THR A 255 -1.12 4.99 15.96
N GLU A 256 -1.85 5.37 17.01
CA GLU A 256 -3.27 5.70 16.93
C GLU A 256 -3.52 6.86 15.95
N TYR A 257 -2.66 7.89 15.99
CA TYR A 257 -2.73 9.02 15.07
C TYR A 257 -2.52 8.58 13.62
N VAL A 258 -1.48 7.80 13.35
CA VAL A 258 -1.18 7.28 12.00
C VAL A 258 -2.35 6.46 11.46
N VAL A 259 -2.92 5.55 12.26
CA VAL A 259 -4.08 4.74 11.85
C VAL A 259 -5.26 5.63 11.50
N GLY A 260 -5.64 6.55 12.39
CA GLY A 260 -6.79 7.41 12.17
C GLY A 260 -6.65 8.35 10.97
N VAL A 261 -5.45 8.88 10.71
CA VAL A 261 -5.19 9.69 9.51
C VAL A 261 -5.16 8.82 8.26
N THR A 262 -4.58 7.62 8.32
CA THR A 262 -4.53 6.71 7.18
C THR A 262 -5.93 6.31 6.74
N ASP A 263 -6.81 5.96 7.69
CA ASP A 263 -8.18 5.54 7.41
C ASP A 263 -8.97 6.61 6.63
N ILE A 264 -8.93 7.87 7.08
CA ILE A 264 -9.64 8.96 6.39
C ILE A 264 -9.00 9.31 5.04
N PHE A 265 -7.67 9.19 4.90
CA PHE A 265 -6.98 9.40 3.63
C PHE A 265 -7.30 8.30 2.61
N VAL A 266 -7.46 7.04 3.03
CA VAL A 266 -7.88 5.93 2.16
C VAL A 266 -9.28 6.18 1.62
N LEU A 267 -10.25 6.52 2.49
CA LEU A 267 -11.63 6.82 2.08
C LEU A 267 -11.69 7.99 1.08
N LEU A 268 -10.94 9.07 1.37
CA LEU A 268 -10.83 10.21 0.48
C LEU A 268 -10.21 9.83 -0.87
N MET A 269 -9.10 9.08 -0.86
CA MET A 269 -8.39 8.66 -2.07
C MET A 269 -9.25 7.75 -2.95
N ASP A 270 -10.03 6.85 -2.36
CA ASP A 270 -10.97 6.00 -3.09
C ASP A 270 -12.04 6.86 -3.79
N ALA A 271 -12.63 7.83 -3.10
CA ALA A 271 -13.58 8.76 -3.71
C ALA A 271 -12.93 9.63 -4.81
N VAL A 272 -11.68 10.06 -4.65
CA VAL A 272 -10.89 10.78 -5.68
C VAL A 272 -10.66 9.90 -6.91
N ASN A 273 -10.25 8.64 -6.73
CA ASN A 273 -10.04 7.70 -7.82
C ASN A 273 -11.34 7.42 -8.58
N ASP A 274 -12.45 7.24 -7.87
CA ASP A 274 -13.74 6.97 -8.50
C ASP A 274 -14.28 8.20 -9.26
N ALA A 275 -14.08 9.41 -8.71
CA ALA A 275 -14.36 10.66 -9.41
C ALA A 275 -13.53 10.75 -10.69
N TYR A 276 -12.24 10.39 -10.62
CA TYR A 276 -11.38 10.33 -11.80
C TYR A 276 -11.94 9.36 -12.85
N MET A 277 -12.36 8.17 -12.46
CA MET A 277 -12.96 7.19 -13.39
C MET A 277 -14.21 7.75 -14.08
N VAL A 278 -15.10 8.43 -13.34
CA VAL A 278 -16.30 9.03 -13.91
C VAL A 278 -15.94 10.13 -14.90
N LEU A 279 -15.02 11.03 -14.54
CA LEU A 279 -14.62 12.15 -15.39
C LEU A 279 -13.93 11.67 -16.69
N LEU A 280 -13.07 10.65 -16.64
CA LEU A 280 -12.43 10.08 -17.84
C LEU A 280 -13.43 9.42 -18.80
N THR A 281 -14.56 8.97 -18.27
CA THR A 281 -15.59 8.25 -19.04
C THR A 281 -16.75 9.16 -19.47
N ALA A 282 -16.75 10.43 -19.07
CA ALA A 282 -17.86 11.37 -19.24
C ALA A 282 -18.31 11.56 -20.71
N ASP A 283 -17.36 11.59 -21.66
CA ASP A 283 -17.62 11.92 -23.08
C ASP A 283 -18.28 10.79 -23.90
N ASP A 284 -18.03 9.53 -23.54
CA ASP A 284 -18.45 8.38 -24.38
C ASP A 284 -19.35 7.38 -23.65
N ALA A 285 -19.61 7.59 -22.36
CA ALA A 285 -20.37 6.64 -21.61
C ALA A 285 -21.84 6.74 -22.03
N ILE A 286 -22.27 5.80 -22.88
CA ILE A 286 -23.66 5.37 -22.99
C ILE A 286 -24.02 4.78 -21.61
N VAL A 287 -24.23 5.65 -20.63
CA VAL A 287 -24.71 5.29 -19.29
C VAL A 287 -26.23 5.36 -19.34
N ASP A 288 -26.84 4.53 -20.19
CA ASP A 288 -28.28 4.37 -20.14
C ASP A 288 -28.61 3.43 -18.97
N SER A 289 -29.22 3.98 -17.91
CA SER A 289 -30.20 3.28 -17.05
C SER A 289 -30.44 4.02 -15.72
N THR A 290 -31.62 3.75 -15.14
CA THR A 290 -32.09 4.11 -13.79
C THR A 290 -31.01 4.06 -12.71
N ALA A 291 -30.04 3.13 -12.78
CA ALA A 291 -28.94 3.03 -11.82
C ALA A 291 -28.08 4.30 -11.76
N LYS A 292 -27.79 4.96 -12.90
CA LYS A 292 -27.04 6.22 -12.92
C LYS A 292 -27.76 7.31 -12.14
N GLN A 293 -29.08 7.41 -12.31
CA GLN A 293 -29.89 8.42 -11.61
C GLN A 293 -29.90 8.19 -10.10
N HIS A 294 -29.89 6.92 -9.66
CA HIS A 294 -29.74 6.61 -8.25
C HIS A 294 -28.33 6.91 -7.73
N CYS A 295 -27.29 6.63 -8.51
CA CYS A 295 -25.91 7.01 -8.15
C CYS A 295 -25.77 8.53 -8.00
N LEU A 296 -26.28 9.31 -8.97
CA LEU A 296 -26.25 10.78 -8.92
C LEU A 296 -26.97 11.32 -7.68
N LYS A 297 -28.15 10.80 -7.33
CA LYS A 297 -28.83 11.20 -6.09
C LYS A 297 -28.00 10.94 -4.83
N ILE A 298 -27.30 9.82 -4.77
CA ILE A 298 -26.42 9.50 -3.62
C ILE A 298 -25.21 10.44 -3.60
N ILE A 299 -24.62 10.71 -4.78
CA ILE A 299 -23.51 11.65 -4.95
C ILE A 299 -23.94 13.06 -4.49
N ASP A 300 -25.08 13.58 -4.95
CA ASP A 300 -25.60 14.89 -4.57
C ASP A 300 -25.75 15.02 -3.05
N MET A 301 -26.30 13.99 -2.40
CA MET A 301 -26.43 13.97 -0.95
C MET A 301 -25.09 13.96 -0.22
N ALA A 302 -24.11 13.23 -0.73
CA ALA A 302 -22.77 13.21 -0.18
C ALA A 302 -22.07 14.57 -0.36
N LEU A 303 -22.29 15.24 -1.49
CA LEU A 303 -21.79 16.60 -1.74
C LEU A 303 -22.40 17.60 -0.77
N ASP A 304 -23.73 17.60 -0.61
CA ASP A 304 -24.44 18.46 0.35
C ASP A 304 -23.89 18.24 1.76
N ALA A 305 -23.70 16.98 2.18
CA ALA A 305 -23.11 16.62 3.47
C ALA A 305 -21.68 17.16 3.65
N ILE A 306 -20.84 17.08 2.62
CA ILE A 306 -19.48 17.64 2.64
C ILE A 306 -19.50 19.17 2.75
N TYR A 307 -20.35 19.85 1.96
CA TYR A 307 -20.45 21.32 1.97
C TYR A 307 -21.01 21.86 3.29
N ASP A 308 -22.04 21.22 3.82
CA ASP A 308 -22.70 21.64 5.06
C ASP A 308 -21.99 21.12 6.32
N ARG A 309 -21.00 20.22 6.16
CA ARG A 309 -20.27 19.52 7.24
C ARG A 309 -21.26 18.85 8.21
N VAL A 310 -22.13 18.02 7.65
CA VAL A 310 -23.15 17.25 8.38
C VAL A 310 -23.12 15.80 7.93
N LEU A 311 -23.75 14.92 8.72
CA LEU A 311 -24.00 13.56 8.28
C LEU A 311 -24.97 13.55 7.07
N PRO A 312 -24.71 12.71 6.05
CA PRO A 312 -25.65 12.53 4.97
C PRO A 312 -26.97 11.93 5.49
N THR A 313 -28.11 12.32 4.90
CA THR A 313 -29.42 11.82 5.34
C THR A 313 -29.71 10.42 4.79
N GLU A 314 -30.57 9.65 5.45
CA GLU A 314 -31.05 8.34 4.94
C GLU A 314 -32.15 8.48 3.86
N ASP A 315 -32.45 9.69 3.38
CA ASP A 315 -33.58 9.97 2.49
C ASP A 315 -33.50 9.26 1.12
N SER A 316 -32.35 8.64 0.81
CA SER A 316 -32.10 7.88 -0.41
C SER A 316 -31.96 6.38 -0.22
N PHE A 317 -32.48 5.79 0.86
CA PHE A 317 -32.47 4.34 1.06
C PHE A 317 -32.95 3.55 -0.19
N ASP A 318 -34.00 4.02 -0.85
CA ASP A 318 -34.49 3.44 -2.11
C ASP A 318 -33.45 3.46 -3.24
N SER A 319 -32.58 4.48 -3.29
CA SER A 319 -31.49 4.57 -4.26
C SER A 319 -30.38 3.58 -3.96
N PHE A 320 -30.03 3.35 -2.69
CA PHE A 320 -29.08 2.30 -2.30
C PHE A 320 -29.60 0.91 -2.68
N VAL A 321 -30.88 0.63 -2.39
CA VAL A 321 -31.53 -0.63 -2.79
C VAL A 321 -31.54 -0.79 -4.32
N ALA A 322 -31.71 0.31 -5.07
CA ALA A 322 -31.73 0.25 -6.53
C ALA A 322 -30.37 -0.05 -7.18
N ILE A 323 -29.26 0.19 -6.46
CA ILE A 323 -27.89 -0.09 -6.94
C ILE A 323 -27.26 -1.34 -6.30
N GLU A 324 -27.95 -1.98 -5.37
CA GLU A 324 -27.51 -3.24 -4.74
C GLU A 324 -27.22 -4.32 -5.80
N GLY A 325 -26.09 -5.03 -5.67
CA GLY A 325 -25.69 -6.08 -6.60
C GLY A 325 -25.15 -5.58 -7.95
N VAL A 326 -25.20 -4.26 -8.22
CA VAL A 326 -24.74 -3.70 -9.50
C VAL A 326 -23.22 -3.76 -9.60
N GLN A 327 -22.50 -3.44 -8.52
CA GLN A 327 -21.04 -3.46 -8.48
C GLN A 327 -20.51 -4.86 -8.77
N GLU A 328 -21.02 -5.90 -8.12
CA GLU A 328 -20.57 -7.29 -8.28
C GLU A 328 -20.80 -7.79 -9.70
N ARG A 329 -21.94 -7.45 -10.30
CA ARG A 329 -22.25 -7.79 -11.68
C ARG A 329 -21.30 -7.11 -12.66
N LEU A 330 -21.00 -5.82 -12.45
CA LEU A 330 -20.06 -5.09 -13.28
C LEU A 330 -18.63 -5.60 -13.11
N SER A 331 -18.21 -5.92 -11.88
CA SER A 331 -16.89 -6.49 -11.58
C SER A 331 -16.72 -7.85 -12.25
N THR A 332 -17.74 -8.71 -12.17
CA THR A 332 -17.74 -10.02 -12.85
C THR A 332 -17.56 -9.85 -14.36
N GLN A 333 -18.23 -8.86 -14.95
CA GLN A 333 -18.09 -8.56 -16.37
C GLN A 333 -16.69 -8.01 -16.69
N LEU A 334 -16.17 -7.10 -15.88
CA LEU A 334 -14.85 -6.50 -16.08
C LEU A 334 -13.77 -7.58 -16.05
N SER A 335 -13.79 -8.47 -15.05
CA SER A 335 -12.84 -9.59 -14.96
C SER A 335 -12.95 -10.57 -16.13
N ALA A 336 -14.14 -10.70 -16.75
CA ALA A 336 -14.34 -11.58 -17.90
C ALA A 336 -13.81 -10.99 -19.21
N ASP A 337 -13.72 -9.66 -19.31
CA ASP A 337 -13.45 -8.95 -20.57
C ASP A 337 -12.10 -8.18 -20.56
N SER A 338 -11.51 -7.90 -19.38
CA SER A 338 -10.32 -7.04 -19.23
C SER A 338 -9.03 -7.63 -19.79
N TYR A 339 -8.88 -8.97 -19.83
CA TYR A 339 -7.66 -9.64 -20.32
C TYR A 339 -7.24 -9.22 -21.74
N ALA A 340 -8.18 -8.77 -22.57
CA ALA A 340 -7.87 -8.30 -23.92
C ALA A 340 -7.19 -6.91 -23.94
N LEU A 341 -7.21 -6.13 -22.84
CA LEU A 341 -6.42 -4.90 -22.72
C LEU A 341 -4.91 -5.19 -22.74
N ASP A 342 -4.46 -6.27 -22.10
CA ASP A 342 -3.06 -6.70 -22.12
C ASP A 342 -2.60 -7.07 -23.53
N ASP A 343 -3.46 -7.75 -24.30
CA ASP A 343 -3.20 -8.07 -25.70
C ASP A 343 -3.08 -6.79 -26.54
N VAL A 344 -3.93 -5.79 -26.29
CA VAL A 344 -3.80 -4.50 -26.98
C VAL A 344 -2.51 -3.79 -26.60
N LYS A 345 -2.21 -3.68 -25.30
CA LYS A 345 -1.00 -3.01 -24.78
C LYS A 345 0.28 -3.62 -25.36
N SER A 346 0.35 -4.95 -25.43
CA SER A 346 1.53 -5.69 -25.86
C SER A 346 1.66 -5.83 -27.39
N SER A 347 0.54 -5.94 -28.11
CA SER A 347 0.56 -6.43 -29.50
C SER A 347 -0.18 -5.56 -30.51
N TYR A 348 -1.10 -4.69 -30.09
CA TYR A 348 -1.98 -3.95 -31.02
C TYR A 348 -1.93 -2.42 -30.88
N MET A 349 -1.05 -1.86 -30.05
CA MET A 349 -0.91 -0.40 -29.89
C MET A 349 -0.57 0.33 -31.19
N GLU A 350 0.30 -0.24 -32.04
CA GLU A 350 0.62 0.34 -33.35
C GLU A 350 -0.64 0.42 -34.24
N LYS A 351 -1.44 -0.66 -34.26
CA LYS A 351 -2.71 -0.71 -35.00
C LYS A 351 -3.74 0.26 -34.42
N ALA A 352 -3.80 0.41 -33.10
CA ALA A 352 -4.66 1.37 -32.44
C ALA A 352 -4.26 2.82 -32.81
N GLU A 353 -2.97 3.12 -32.90
CA GLU A 353 -2.45 4.42 -33.36
C GLU A 353 -2.83 4.69 -34.82
N GLU A 354 -2.72 3.70 -35.72
CA GLU A 354 -3.18 3.83 -37.12
C GLU A 354 -4.68 4.15 -37.23
N LEU A 355 -5.48 3.71 -36.26
CA LEU A 355 -6.92 3.94 -36.19
C LEU A 355 -7.31 5.21 -35.40
N GLY A 356 -6.33 5.96 -34.88
CA GLY A 356 -6.58 7.14 -34.05
C GLY A 356 -7.14 6.83 -32.65
N LEU A 357 -6.97 5.59 -32.16
CA LEU A 357 -7.47 5.11 -30.87
C LEU A 357 -6.41 5.12 -29.75
N LYS A 358 -5.23 5.66 -30.01
CA LYS A 358 -4.11 5.65 -29.06
C LYS A 358 -4.49 6.28 -27.72
N GLU A 359 -4.96 7.53 -27.73
CA GLU A 359 -5.39 8.24 -26.53
C GLU A 359 -6.55 7.51 -25.82
N THR A 360 -7.44 6.87 -26.58
CA THR A 360 -8.53 6.06 -26.03
C THR A 360 -8.02 4.86 -25.24
N TYR A 361 -7.00 4.16 -25.74
CA TYR A 361 -6.42 3.01 -25.03
C TYR A 361 -5.51 3.43 -23.87
N GLU A 362 -4.75 4.51 -24.01
CA GLU A 362 -3.99 5.10 -22.89
C GLU A 362 -4.93 5.48 -21.73
N LYS A 363 -6.09 6.05 -22.05
CA LYS A 363 -7.18 6.27 -21.09
C LYS A 363 -7.69 4.98 -20.45
N LEU A 364 -7.91 3.92 -21.24
CA LEU A 364 -8.37 2.63 -20.71
C LEU A 364 -7.33 1.97 -19.79
N PHE A 365 -6.04 2.07 -20.08
CA PHE A 365 -4.99 1.58 -19.17
C PHE A 365 -4.98 2.36 -17.85
N LYS A 366 -5.26 3.67 -17.90
CA LYS A 366 -5.42 4.49 -16.70
C LYS A 366 -6.64 4.04 -15.86
N LEU A 367 -7.77 3.79 -16.52
CA LEU A 367 -9.00 3.28 -15.90
C LEU A 367 -8.81 1.89 -15.29
N GLU A 368 -8.05 1.01 -15.93
CA GLU A 368 -7.69 -0.30 -15.38
C GLU A 368 -6.96 -0.17 -14.04
N ARG A 369 -5.97 0.73 -13.96
CA ARG A 369 -5.23 0.99 -12.72
C ARG A 369 -6.09 1.63 -11.64
N LEU A 370 -6.92 2.62 -11.99
CA LEU A 370 -7.88 3.23 -11.07
C LEU A 370 -8.88 2.21 -10.53
N SER A 371 -9.25 1.22 -11.35
CA SER A 371 -10.18 0.16 -10.94
C SER A 371 -9.54 -0.93 -10.08
N SER A 372 -8.21 -0.91 -9.93
CA SER A 372 -7.47 -1.88 -9.13
C SER A 372 -7.85 -1.80 -7.65
N GLY A 373 -7.50 -2.83 -6.88
CA GLY A 373 -7.73 -2.85 -5.43
C GLY A 373 -6.77 -1.97 -4.61
N SER A 374 -5.95 -1.12 -5.25
CA SER A 374 -4.94 -0.29 -4.57
C SER A 374 -5.27 1.19 -4.75
N SER A 375 -5.71 1.83 -3.67
CA SER A 375 -6.11 3.25 -3.66
C SER A 375 -4.99 4.20 -4.10
N PHE A 376 -3.72 3.88 -3.81
CA PHE A 376 -2.56 4.73 -4.09
C PHE A 376 -1.73 4.28 -5.31
N MET A 377 -2.28 3.40 -6.16
CA MET A 377 -1.58 2.88 -7.36
C MET A 377 -1.10 4.00 -8.30
N LYS A 378 0.18 4.07 -8.65
CA LYS A 378 0.67 5.07 -9.63
C LYS A 378 0.00 4.87 -11.00
N LEU A 379 -0.58 5.94 -11.56
CA LEU A 379 -1.35 5.87 -12.80
C LEU A 379 -0.50 5.95 -14.08
N VAL A 380 0.72 6.48 -13.98
CA VAL A 380 1.68 6.50 -15.07
C VAL A 380 2.79 5.52 -14.72
N GLU A 381 3.14 4.64 -15.65
CA GLU A 381 4.36 3.82 -15.52
C GLU A 381 5.55 4.75 -15.67
N ASP A 382 6.49 4.69 -14.72
CA ASP A 382 7.84 5.19 -15.00
C ASP A 382 8.30 4.51 -16.28
N LYS A 383 8.86 5.27 -17.23
CA LYS A 383 9.30 4.71 -18.52
C LYS A 383 10.11 3.45 -18.23
N ILE A 384 9.65 2.30 -18.72
CA ILE A 384 10.32 1.02 -18.53
C ILE A 384 11.79 1.25 -18.79
N SER A 385 12.60 1.14 -17.74
CA SER A 385 14.03 1.19 -17.88
C SER A 385 14.40 -0.11 -18.56
N ASN A 386 14.47 -0.08 -19.89
CA ASN A 386 15.03 -1.19 -20.67
C ASN A 386 16.54 -1.38 -20.41
N ILE A 387 17.10 -0.67 -19.42
CA ILE A 387 18.46 -0.81 -18.95
C ILE A 387 18.48 -1.99 -18.00
N ILE A 388 19.26 -3.00 -18.37
CA ILE A 388 19.51 -4.17 -17.56
C ILE A 388 20.57 -3.83 -16.51
N ALA A 389 20.31 -4.19 -15.26
CA ALA A 389 21.23 -4.09 -14.14
C ALA A 389 22.39 -5.08 -14.34
N ASP A 390 23.56 -4.53 -14.69
CA ASP A 390 24.80 -5.27 -14.77
C ASP A 390 25.45 -5.41 -13.38
N GLU A 391 26.56 -6.15 -13.33
CA GLU A 391 27.28 -6.41 -12.07
C GLU A 391 27.86 -5.13 -11.45
N ALA A 392 28.28 -4.16 -12.26
CA ALA A 392 28.82 -2.91 -11.74
C ALA A 392 27.72 -2.06 -11.10
N TYR A 393 26.54 -2.01 -11.71
CA TYR A 393 25.38 -1.31 -11.17
C TYR A 393 24.93 -1.90 -9.83
N ILE A 394 24.80 -3.22 -9.77
CA ILE A 394 24.37 -3.93 -8.54
C ILE A 394 25.38 -3.72 -7.41
N ASN A 395 26.67 -3.85 -7.70
CA ASN A 395 27.71 -3.63 -6.69
C ASN A 395 27.69 -2.18 -6.21
N SER A 396 27.53 -1.20 -7.11
CA SER A 396 27.40 0.22 -6.72
C SER A 396 26.24 0.45 -5.76
N LYS A 397 25.05 -0.11 -6.05
CA LYS A 397 23.86 0.05 -5.22
C LYS A 397 23.97 -0.67 -3.88
N CYS A 398 24.57 -1.85 -3.87
CA CYS A 398 24.88 -2.59 -2.65
C CYS A 398 25.89 -1.83 -1.77
N ASP A 399 26.93 -1.25 -2.38
CA ASP A 399 27.97 -0.48 -1.69
C ASP A 399 27.39 0.82 -1.10
N GLU A 400 26.54 1.54 -1.84
CA GLU A 400 25.81 2.72 -1.36
C GLU A 400 24.99 2.40 -0.10
N LEU A 401 24.13 1.37 -0.17
CA LEU A 401 23.31 0.97 0.97
C LEU A 401 24.15 0.45 2.15
N THR A 402 25.24 -0.27 1.86
CA THR A 402 26.18 -0.75 2.89
C THR A 402 26.83 0.42 3.65
N GLN A 403 27.17 1.50 2.94
CA GLN A 403 27.72 2.70 3.55
C GLN A 403 26.68 3.42 4.41
N GLU A 404 25.46 3.63 3.90
CA GLU A 404 24.34 4.24 4.64
C GLU A 404 24.05 3.48 5.95
N LEU A 405 24.00 2.14 5.88
CA LEU A 405 23.79 1.29 7.06
C LEU A 405 24.97 1.32 8.02
N THR A 406 26.20 1.42 7.51
CA THR A 406 27.39 1.53 8.36
C THR A 406 27.38 2.82 9.15
N ASP A 407 27.00 3.93 8.52
CA ASP A 407 26.87 5.24 9.16
C ASP A 407 25.74 5.20 10.20
N PHE A 408 24.56 4.70 9.83
CA PHE A 408 23.44 4.49 10.76
C PHE A 408 23.87 3.68 11.99
N PHE A 409 24.54 2.54 11.78
CA PHE A 409 24.99 1.68 12.88
C PHE A 409 26.09 2.26 13.77
N SER A 410 26.70 3.37 13.36
CA SER A 410 27.70 4.08 14.14
C SER A 410 27.08 5.20 14.99
N GLU A 411 25.93 5.72 14.55
CA GLU A 411 25.20 6.82 15.17
C GLU A 411 24.12 6.35 16.15
N HIS A 412 23.62 5.12 16.00
CA HIS A 412 22.52 4.58 16.80
C HIS A 412 22.94 3.52 17.82
N GLU A 413 22.16 3.44 18.90
CA GLU A 413 22.32 2.45 19.96
C GLU A 413 22.11 1.01 19.44
N ARG A 414 22.62 0.03 20.20
CA ARG A 414 22.61 -1.38 19.80
C ARG A 414 21.21 -1.94 19.52
N PRO A 415 20.13 -1.58 20.26
CA PRO A 415 18.79 -2.07 19.98
C PRO A 415 18.28 -1.67 18.60
N PHE A 416 18.50 -0.42 18.17
CA PHE A 416 18.12 0.06 16.82
C PHE A 416 18.89 -0.67 15.73
N ASN A 417 20.20 -0.85 15.92
CA ASN A 417 21.02 -1.60 14.97
C ASN A 417 20.48 -3.03 14.77
N ARG A 418 20.04 -3.67 15.85
CA ARG A 418 19.42 -5.00 15.79
C ARG A 418 18.05 -4.97 15.11
N ALA A 419 17.22 -3.98 15.42
CA ALA A 419 15.91 -3.79 14.81
C ALA A 419 16.01 -3.62 13.29
N VAL A 420 16.88 -2.72 12.81
CA VAL A 420 17.13 -2.49 11.38
C VAL A 420 17.69 -3.74 10.70
N MET A 421 18.67 -4.42 11.32
CA MET A 421 19.20 -5.67 10.76
C MET A 421 18.11 -6.74 10.65
N SER A 422 17.27 -6.91 11.68
CA SER A 422 16.13 -7.83 11.67
C SER A 422 15.13 -7.49 10.57
N GLY A 423 14.74 -6.22 10.46
CA GLY A 423 13.79 -5.73 9.45
C GLY A 423 14.29 -5.96 8.03
N ILE A 424 15.56 -5.65 7.76
CA ILE A 424 16.19 -5.92 6.45
C ILE A 424 16.19 -7.42 6.17
N LEU A 425 16.67 -8.26 7.08
CA LEU A 425 16.78 -9.70 6.86
C LEU A 425 15.43 -10.37 6.60
N GLY A 426 14.36 -9.91 7.24
CA GLY A 426 13.02 -10.42 6.98
C GLY A 426 12.45 -10.05 5.62
N ASN A 427 12.98 -9.00 4.98
CA ASN A 427 12.59 -8.55 3.66
C ASN A 427 13.56 -8.99 2.54
N LEU A 428 14.67 -9.67 2.86
CA LEU A 428 15.52 -10.27 1.85
C LEU A 428 14.82 -11.48 1.21
N PRO A 429 15.10 -11.76 -0.08
CA PRO A 429 14.81 -13.06 -0.65
C PRO A 429 15.36 -14.19 0.24
N VAL A 430 14.63 -15.30 0.34
CA VAL A 430 15.00 -16.41 1.23
C VAL A 430 16.42 -16.88 0.94
N PHE A 431 17.30 -16.67 1.92
CA PHE A 431 18.74 -16.97 1.84
C PHE A 431 19.09 -18.36 2.41
N PHE A 432 18.08 -19.17 2.75
CA PHE A 432 18.24 -20.54 3.21
C PHE A 432 18.00 -21.53 2.07
N ASN A 433 18.93 -22.48 1.90
CA ASN A 433 18.83 -23.49 0.85
C ASN A 433 17.96 -24.69 1.26
N ASN A 434 17.78 -24.92 2.56
CA ASN A 434 17.07 -26.08 3.10
C ASN A 434 16.63 -25.85 4.56
N LEU A 435 15.77 -26.74 5.06
CA LEU A 435 15.23 -26.68 6.42
C LEU A 435 16.30 -26.79 7.52
N GLU A 436 17.42 -27.50 7.28
CA GLU A 436 18.49 -27.62 8.26
C GLU A 436 19.22 -26.28 8.47
N GLU A 437 19.37 -25.46 7.43
CA GLU A 437 19.92 -24.10 7.55
C GLU A 437 18.98 -23.19 8.35
N ILE A 438 17.67 -23.26 8.10
CA ILE A 438 16.64 -22.53 8.85
C ILE A 438 16.70 -22.93 10.34
N LYS A 439 16.67 -24.23 10.62
CA LYS A 439 16.76 -24.77 11.98
C LYS A 439 18.03 -24.31 12.67
N LYS A 440 19.17 -24.40 12.00
CA LYS A 440 20.45 -23.94 12.56
C LYS A 440 20.43 -22.45 12.87
N TYR A 441 19.83 -21.63 12.00
CA TYR A 441 19.71 -20.20 12.22
C TYR A 441 18.88 -19.89 13.47
N ILE A 442 17.67 -20.49 13.58
CA ILE A 442 16.78 -20.33 14.74
C ILE A 442 17.49 -20.79 16.02
N HIS A 443 18.08 -21.99 16.00
CA HIS A 443 18.80 -22.55 17.15
C HIS A 443 19.91 -21.61 17.65
N VAL A 444 20.70 -21.04 16.74
CA VAL A 444 21.77 -20.10 17.09
C VAL A 444 21.20 -18.78 17.62
N ALA A 445 20.15 -18.25 16.99
CA ALA A 445 19.51 -17.00 17.40
C ALA A 445 18.93 -17.10 18.82
N LEU A 446 18.19 -18.17 19.11
CA LEU A 446 17.61 -18.41 20.43
C LEU A 446 18.70 -18.74 21.48
N GLY A 447 19.59 -19.69 21.16
CA GLY A 447 20.62 -20.14 22.11
C GLY A 447 21.67 -19.10 22.48
N GLN A 448 21.85 -18.05 21.68
CA GLN A 448 22.72 -16.91 21.99
C GLN A 448 21.98 -15.72 22.63
N CYS A 449 20.68 -15.85 22.88
CA CYS A 449 19.94 -14.86 23.65
C CYS A 449 20.01 -15.19 25.14
N SER A 450 20.68 -14.33 25.92
CA SER A 450 20.74 -14.45 27.38
C SER A 450 19.86 -13.42 28.10
N ASP A 451 19.15 -12.58 27.36
CA ASP A 451 18.30 -11.52 27.90
C ASP A 451 16.88 -12.05 28.08
N GLU A 452 16.46 -12.25 29.33
CA GLU A 452 15.16 -12.84 29.64
C GLU A 452 13.97 -12.01 29.12
N ALA A 453 14.09 -10.68 29.06
CA ALA A 453 13.02 -9.84 28.57
C ALA A 453 12.85 -9.98 27.05
N GLU A 454 13.96 -9.99 26.31
CA GLU A 454 13.98 -10.28 24.88
C GLU A 454 13.46 -11.70 24.59
N GLN A 455 13.85 -12.71 25.37
CA GLN A 455 13.33 -14.07 25.23
C GLN A 455 11.79 -14.13 25.36
N LYS A 456 11.24 -13.51 26.41
CA LYS A 456 9.80 -13.44 26.66
C LYS A 456 9.05 -12.70 25.56
N SER A 457 9.61 -11.58 25.10
CA SER A 457 9.09 -10.78 23.99
C SER A 457 8.99 -11.60 22.70
N CYS A 458 10.08 -12.26 22.31
CA CYS A 458 10.09 -13.12 21.13
C CYS A 458 9.08 -14.25 21.24
N MET A 459 8.95 -14.90 22.41
CA MET A 459 7.93 -15.95 22.60
C MET A 459 6.52 -15.41 22.44
N LYS A 460 6.21 -14.26 23.06
CA LYS A 460 4.87 -13.68 23.00
C LYS A 460 4.46 -13.33 21.57
N ILE A 461 5.30 -12.57 20.87
CA ILE A 461 5.06 -12.15 19.49
C ILE A 461 4.90 -13.37 18.58
N MET A 462 5.80 -14.35 18.69
CA MET A 462 5.73 -15.55 17.86
C MET A 462 4.48 -16.39 18.15
N LEU A 463 4.05 -16.50 19.40
CA LEU A 463 2.82 -17.23 19.75
C LEU A 463 1.58 -16.53 19.21
N ASP A 464 1.53 -15.20 19.28
CA ASP A 464 0.42 -14.42 18.74
C ASP A 464 0.34 -14.63 17.20
N MET A 465 1.48 -14.53 16.50
CA MET A 465 1.57 -14.82 15.05
C MET A 465 1.24 -16.27 14.65
N MET A 466 1.46 -17.24 15.53
CA MET A 466 1.09 -18.64 15.30
C MET A 466 -0.40 -18.91 15.53
N SER A 467 -1.10 -18.00 16.20
CA SER A 467 -2.51 -18.13 16.56
C SER A 467 -3.46 -17.41 15.61
N GLU A 468 -2.92 -16.50 14.80
CA GLU A 468 -3.55 -15.93 13.59
C GLU A 468 -3.62 -16.99 12.47
#